data_AF-A0A8E4C7I8-F1
#
_entry.id   AF-A0A8E4C7I8-F1
#
_cell.length_a   1.000
_cell.length_b   1.000
_cell.length_c   1.000
_cell.angle_alpha   90.00
_cell.angle_beta   90.00
_cell.angle_gamma   90.00
#
_symmetry.space_group_name_H-M   'P 1'
#
loop_
_entity.id
_entity.type
_entity.pdbx_description
1 polymer ?
#
loop_
_entity_poly.entity_id
_entity_poly.type
_entity_poly.pdbx_seq_one_letter_code
_entity_poly.pdbx_strand_id
1 'polypeptide(L)'
;QMALNIFRHISTGDIKTMGLSNDYVRPEWMIITVLPVPPPPVRPSISVDGGNGMRGEDDLTYKLGDIIRANGNVQRCETEGSPAHIVTE
;
A
#
# COMPACT_ATOMS: atom_id res chain seq x y z
N GLN A 1 10.63 -7.71 5.55
CA GLN A 1 10.85 -8.80 4.57
C GLN A 1 10.67 -10.22 5.12
N MET A 2 10.94 -10.49 6.40
CA MET A 2 10.96 -11.86 6.97
C MET A 2 9.66 -12.65 6.73
N ALA A 3 8.49 -12.08 7.07
CA ALA A 3 7.20 -12.76 6.90
C ALA A 3 6.88 -13.07 5.42
N LEU A 4 7.09 -12.11 4.50
CA LEU A 4 6.86 -12.32 3.06
C LEU A 4 7.70 -13.47 2.51
N ASN A 5 8.97 -13.56 2.93
CA ASN A 5 9.85 -14.64 2.51
C ASN A 5 9.36 -15.99 3.06
N ILE A 6 8.95 -16.05 4.33
CA ILE A 6 8.37 -17.27 4.90
C ILE A 6 7.13 -17.70 4.11
N PHE A 7 6.19 -16.77 3.86
CA PHE A 7 4.95 -17.04 3.13
C PHE A 7 5.18 -17.56 1.70
N ARG A 8 6.18 -17.01 0.98
CA ARG A 8 6.54 -17.49 -0.37
C ARG A 8 7.07 -18.93 -0.40
N HIS A 9 7.65 -19.42 0.68
CA HIS A 9 8.22 -20.76 0.75
C HIS A 9 7.21 -21.82 1.22
N ILE A 10 6.00 -21.43 1.60
CA ILE A 10 4.93 -22.37 1.93
C ILE A 10 4.54 -23.13 0.67
N SER A 11 4.52 -24.47 0.74
CA SER A 11 4.15 -25.31 -0.40
C SER A 11 2.67 -25.16 -0.74
N THR A 12 2.30 -25.43 -2.00
CA THR A 12 0.90 -25.36 -2.43
C THR A 12 0.00 -26.37 -1.70
N GLY A 13 0.57 -27.49 -1.26
CA GLY A 13 -0.10 -28.49 -0.42
C GLY A 13 -0.40 -27.93 0.97
N ASP A 14 0.56 -27.30 1.62
CA ASP A 14 0.39 -26.69 2.94
C ASP A 14 -0.61 -25.53 2.90
N ILE A 15 -0.61 -24.73 1.82
CA ILE A 15 -1.62 -23.68 1.57
C ILE A 15 -3.03 -24.28 1.61
N LYS A 16 -3.26 -25.41 0.94
CA LYS A 16 -4.56 -26.10 0.97
C LYS A 16 -4.88 -26.67 2.34
N THR A 17 -3.90 -27.28 3.02
CA THR A 17 -4.06 -27.83 4.37
C THR A 17 -4.46 -26.75 5.39
N MET A 18 -3.95 -25.52 5.22
CA MET A 18 -4.33 -24.36 6.01
C MET A 18 -5.72 -23.78 5.64
N GLY A 19 -6.41 -24.34 4.64
CA GLY A 19 -7.72 -23.88 4.20
C GLY A 19 -7.70 -22.69 3.24
N LEU A 20 -6.54 -22.37 2.64
CA LEU A 20 -6.38 -21.28 1.70
C LEU A 20 -6.40 -21.76 0.24
N SER A 21 -6.68 -20.83 -0.68
CA SER A 21 -6.70 -21.11 -2.12
C SER A 21 -5.40 -20.69 -2.79
N ASN A 22 -4.82 -21.59 -3.59
CA ASN A 22 -3.65 -21.29 -4.42
C ASN A 22 -3.96 -20.28 -5.55
N ASP A 23 -5.23 -20.16 -5.95
CA ASP A 23 -5.63 -19.34 -7.10
C ASP A 23 -6.15 -17.97 -6.67
N TYR A 24 -6.67 -17.84 -5.44
CA TYR A 24 -7.36 -16.64 -4.98
C TYR A 24 -6.75 -15.99 -3.73
N VAL A 25 -6.14 -16.78 -2.82
CA VAL A 25 -5.76 -16.30 -1.49
C VAL A 25 -4.44 -16.93 -1.05
N ARG A 26 -3.37 -16.67 -1.81
CA ARG A 26 -2.04 -17.11 -1.38
C ARG A 26 -1.53 -16.25 -0.21
N PRO A 27 -0.88 -16.85 0.82
CA PRO A 27 -0.43 -16.12 2.00
C PRO A 27 0.46 -14.91 1.69
N GLU A 28 1.34 -15.03 0.70
CA GLU A 28 2.24 -13.92 0.33
C GLU A 28 1.51 -12.70 -0.23
N TRP A 29 0.26 -12.83 -0.68
CA TRP A 29 -0.56 -11.70 -1.16
C TRP A 29 -1.19 -10.88 -0.03
N MET A 30 -1.15 -11.38 1.21
CA MET A 30 -1.58 -10.61 2.38
C MET A 30 -0.63 -9.45 2.72
N ILE A 31 0.59 -9.47 2.15
CA ILE A 31 1.59 -8.40 2.32
C ILE A 31 1.64 -7.58 1.04
N ILE A 32 1.26 -6.30 1.13
CA ILE A 32 1.22 -5.38 0.00
C ILE A 32 2.65 -4.99 -0.40
N THR A 33 3.02 -5.30 -1.64
CA THR A 33 4.28 -4.84 -2.27
C THR A 33 4.04 -3.84 -3.41
N VAL A 34 2.84 -3.88 -4.00
CA VAL A 34 2.36 -2.93 -4.99
C VAL A 34 0.96 -2.50 -4.54
N LEU A 35 0.80 -1.24 -4.18
CA LEU A 35 -0.50 -0.69 -3.77
C LEU A 35 -1.25 -0.20 -5.02
N PRO A 36 -2.43 -0.74 -5.36
CA PRO A 36 -3.21 -0.26 -6.49
C PRO A 36 -3.76 1.14 -6.22
N VAL A 37 -3.66 2.01 -7.22
CA VAL A 37 -4.23 3.36 -7.15
C VAL A 37 -5.58 3.37 -7.87
N PRO A 38 -6.70 3.65 -7.17
CA PRO A 38 -8.01 3.68 -7.80
C PRO A 38 -8.17 4.85 -8.79
N PRO A 39 -8.96 4.67 -9.87
CA PRO A 39 -9.20 5.73 -10.85
C PRO A 39 -10.10 6.84 -10.29
N PRO A 40 -10.14 8.04 -10.91
CA PRO A 40 -10.90 9.19 -10.42
C PRO A 40 -12.39 8.93 -10.07
N PRO A 41 -13.14 8.07 -10.78
CA PRO A 41 -14.54 7.79 -10.39
C PRO A 41 -14.70 7.15 -9.01
N VAL A 42 -13.67 6.46 -8.51
CA VAL A 42 -13.65 5.81 -7.19
C VAL A 42 -13.14 6.79 -6.11
N ARG A 43 -12.50 7.90 -6.51
CA ARG A 43 -11.99 8.97 -5.64
C ARG A 43 -12.44 10.35 -6.19
N PRO A 44 -13.76 10.61 -6.27
CA PRO A 44 -14.30 11.77 -6.98
C PRO A 44 -13.96 13.07 -6.26
N SER A 45 -13.57 14.11 -7.00
CA SER A 45 -13.33 15.42 -6.41
C SER A 45 -14.58 15.99 -5.75
N ILE A 46 -14.38 16.65 -4.61
CA ILE A 46 -15.47 17.27 -3.86
C ILE A 46 -15.59 18.75 -4.25
N SER A 47 -16.80 19.19 -4.57
CA SER A 47 -17.09 20.63 -4.63
C SER A 47 -17.66 21.05 -3.28
N VAL A 48 -16.92 21.88 -2.56
CA VAL A 48 -17.45 22.55 -1.37
C VAL A 48 -18.22 23.77 -1.89
N ASP A 49 -19.54 23.75 -1.72
CA ASP A 49 -20.52 24.78 -2.12
C ASP A 49 -20.74 25.00 -3.63
N GLY A 50 -21.93 24.52 -4.06
CA GLY A 50 -22.63 24.77 -5.31
C GLY A 50 -22.06 25.84 -6.24
N GLY A 51 -21.12 25.42 -7.09
CA GLY A 51 -20.77 26.13 -8.32
C GLY A 51 -19.66 27.18 -8.24
N ASN A 52 -19.31 27.71 -7.06
CA ASN A 52 -18.33 28.80 -6.94
C ASN A 52 -17.31 28.65 -5.79
N GLY A 53 -17.37 27.59 -4.99
CA GLY A 53 -16.42 27.33 -3.91
C GLY A 53 -15.16 26.57 -4.34
N MET A 54 -14.15 26.57 -3.47
CA MET A 54 -12.87 25.88 -3.67
C MET A 54 -13.11 24.39 -3.94
N ARG A 55 -12.55 23.86 -5.03
CA ARG A 55 -12.58 22.42 -5.32
C ARG A 55 -11.61 21.70 -4.39
N GLY A 56 -12.12 20.76 -3.60
CA GLY A 56 -11.32 19.84 -2.80
C GLY A 56 -11.16 18.50 -3.51
N GLU A 57 -10.19 17.71 -3.08
CA GLU A 57 -10.03 16.33 -3.55
C GLU A 57 -10.72 15.35 -2.60
N ASP A 58 -10.98 14.13 -3.05
CA ASP A 58 -11.48 13.05 -2.20
C ASP A 58 -10.48 12.71 -1.07
N ASP A 59 -10.96 12.26 0.09
CA ASP A 59 -10.12 11.85 1.22
C ASP A 59 -9.14 10.72 0.84
N LEU A 60 -9.53 9.81 -0.06
CA LEU A 60 -8.63 8.78 -0.58
C LEU A 60 -7.46 9.41 -1.34
N THR A 61 -7.70 10.47 -2.11
CA THR A 61 -6.64 11.18 -2.84
C THR A 61 -5.65 11.82 -1.87
N TYR A 62 -6.13 12.45 -0.79
CA TYR A 62 -5.25 13.01 0.24
C TYR A 62 -4.41 11.92 0.93
N LYS A 63 -5.03 10.80 1.33
CA LYS A 63 -4.30 9.71 2.00
C LYS A 63 -3.30 8.99 1.10
N LEU A 64 -3.61 8.82 -0.18
CA LEU A 64 -2.65 8.32 -1.16
C LEU A 64 -1.45 9.27 -1.31
N GLY A 65 -1.69 10.58 -1.25
CA GLY A 65 -0.62 11.59 -1.23
C GLY A 65 0.31 11.44 0.00
N ASP A 66 -0.26 11.23 1.18
CA ASP A 66 0.50 10.97 2.42
C ASP A 66 1.36 9.70 2.28
N ILE A 67 0.78 8.61 1.77
CA ILE A 67 1.48 7.32 1.55
C ILE A 67 2.67 7.51 0.60
N ILE A 68 2.48 8.19 -0.53
CA ILE A 68 3.54 8.42 -1.52
C ILE A 68 4.69 9.24 -0.89
N ARG A 69 4.36 10.28 -0.12
CA ARG A 69 5.36 11.12 0.54
C ARG A 69 6.17 10.32 1.56
N ALA A 70 5.51 9.54 2.41
CA ALA A 70 6.18 8.69 3.40
C ALA A 70 7.09 7.67 2.69
N ASN A 71 6.60 6.99 1.66
CA ASN A 71 7.37 6.01 0.90
C ASN A 71 8.62 6.64 0.24
N GLY A 72 8.47 7.83 -0.36
CA GLY A 72 9.59 8.54 -0.96
C GLY A 72 10.64 9.00 0.06
N ASN A 73 10.22 9.35 1.28
CA ASN A 73 11.14 9.69 2.36
C ASN A 73 11.94 8.48 2.82
N VAL A 74 11.28 7.33 3.07
CA VAL A 74 11.95 6.08 3.46
C VAL A 74 12.96 5.67 2.38
N GLN A 75 12.56 5.68 1.11
CA GLN A 75 13.46 5.34 -0.01
C GLN A 75 14.69 6.26 -0.07
N ARG A 76 14.52 7.56 0.21
CA ARG A 76 15.63 8.50 0.27
C ARG A 76 16.57 8.20 1.43
N CYS A 77 16.02 7.97 2.63
CA CYS A 77 16.81 7.62 3.81
C CYS A 77 17.63 6.34 3.60
N GLU A 78 17.06 5.33 2.94
CA GLU A 78 17.77 4.11 2.55
C GLU A 78 18.91 4.39 1.55
N THR A 79 18.66 5.21 0.54
CA THR A 79 19.64 5.54 -0.51
C THR A 79 20.81 6.39 0.02
N GLU A 80 20.53 7.29 0.95
CA GLU A 80 21.52 8.19 1.56
C GLU A 80 22.30 7.54 2.71
N GLY A 81 21.98 6.30 3.08
CA GLY A 81 22.65 5.59 4.18
C GLY A 81 22.33 6.18 5.56
N SER A 82 21.10 6.69 5.73
CA SER A 82 20.65 7.21 7.02
C SER A 82 20.73 6.13 8.12
N PRO A 83 20.98 6.51 9.38
CA PRO A 83 21.00 5.57 10.50
C PRO A 83 19.77 4.66 10.53
N ALA A 84 19.96 3.36 10.79
CA ALA A 84 18.89 2.35 10.71
C ALA A 84 17.66 2.69 11.58
N HIS A 85 17.88 3.25 12.78
CA HIS A 85 16.80 3.72 13.65
C HIS A 85 15.87 4.73 12.95
N ILE A 86 16.44 5.65 12.17
CA ILE A 86 15.70 6.72 11.47
C ILE A 86 14.91 6.13 10.30
N VAL A 87 15.41 5.08 9.66
CA VAL A 87 14.72 4.39 8.56
C VAL A 87 13.53 3.56 9.08
N THR A 88 13.62 3.06 10.32
CA THR A 88 12.60 2.19 10.93
C THR A 88 11.48 2.94 11.68
N GLU A 89 11.66 4.23 11.94
CA GLU A 89 10.69 5.09 12.65
C GLU A 89 9.65 5.68 11.68
#